data_AF-A0A7H4PBT7-F1
#
_entry.id   AF-A0A7H4PBT7-F1
#
_cell.length_a   1.000
_cell.length_b   1.000
_cell.length_c   1.000
_cell.angle_alpha   90.00
_cell.angle_beta   90.00
_cell.angle_gamma   90.00
#
_symmetry.space_group_name_H-M   'P 1'
#
loop_
_entity.id
_entity.type
_entity.pdbx_description
1 polymer ?
#
loop_
_entity_poly.entity_id
_entity_poly.type
_entity_poly.pdbx_seq_one_letter_code
_entity_poly.pdbx_strand_id
1 'polypeptide(L)'
;MDNEKAMSQSESSSLPNGIGLAPWLRMKQEGMTENESRIVEWLLTPGNLSDAPAIKDVAEALSVSEAMIVKVSKLLGFSGFRNLRSALEAYFSQSEQVLPTELSFDEAPQDVVNKVFNITLRTIMEGQSIVNVDEIHRAARFFAQANQRDLYGAGGSNAICADVQHKFLRIGVRCQAYPGRAYHDDVRLAAEGRRCGTGGLALRAHQRYQIGGGAGEKERRKNYLYHP
;
A
#
# COMPACT_ATOMS: atom_id res chain seq x y z
N MET A 1 -18.40 20.57 -16.80
CA MET A 1 -19.15 20.71 -15.53
C MET A 1 -19.57 19.30 -15.18
N ASP A 2 -18.63 18.54 -14.65
CA ASP A 2 -18.85 17.11 -14.38
C ASP A 2 -18.89 16.91 -12.88
N ASN A 3 -20.01 16.35 -12.47
CA ASN A 3 -20.61 16.42 -11.15
C ASN A 3 -19.93 15.38 -10.23
N GLU A 4 -18.94 15.82 -9.44
CA GLU A 4 -18.44 15.06 -8.28
C GLU A 4 -19.58 14.96 -7.26
N LYS A 5 -20.32 13.85 -7.34
CA LYS A 5 -21.42 13.56 -6.43
C LYS A 5 -20.82 13.21 -5.06
N ALA A 6 -20.82 14.20 -4.16
CA ALA A 6 -20.49 14.02 -2.76
C ALA A 6 -21.38 12.92 -2.15
N MET A 7 -20.74 11.93 -1.53
CA MET A 7 -21.42 10.78 -0.91
C MET A 7 -22.27 11.22 0.29
N SER A 8 -23.58 11.03 0.18
CA SER A 8 -24.56 11.30 1.24
C SER A 8 -24.76 10.08 2.15
N GLN A 9 -25.12 10.36 3.40
CA GLN A 9 -25.29 9.46 4.54
C GLN A 9 -26.27 8.30 4.27
N SER A 10 -25.79 7.14 3.82
CA SER A 10 -26.44 5.81 4.02
C SER A 10 -25.59 4.60 3.58
N GLU A 11 -24.30 4.76 3.28
CA GLU A 11 -23.43 3.66 2.82
C GLU A 11 -22.31 3.37 3.84
N SER A 12 -22.64 2.66 4.93
CA SER A 12 -21.64 2.00 5.79
C SER A 12 -21.10 0.69 5.17
N SER A 13 -21.52 0.38 3.95
CA SER A 13 -21.04 -0.67 3.05
C SER A 13 -21.00 -0.01 1.68
N SER A 14 -19.87 0.39 1.11
CA SER A 14 -18.77 -0.49 0.76
C SER A 14 -17.52 0.36 0.50
N LEU A 15 -16.45 0.14 1.28
CA LEU A 15 -15.12 0.44 0.77
C LEU A 15 -14.98 -0.28 -0.59
N PRO A 16 -14.39 0.35 -1.63
CA PRO A 16 -14.30 -0.26 -2.95
C PRO A 16 -13.75 -1.68 -2.81
N ASN A 17 -14.48 -2.69 -3.27
CA ASN A 17 -14.06 -4.11 -3.32
C ASN A 17 -13.89 -4.87 -1.98
N GLY A 18 -14.50 -4.44 -0.88
CA GLY A 18 -14.41 -5.20 0.40
C GLY A 18 -13.04 -5.10 1.09
N ILE A 19 -12.25 -4.12 0.69
CA ILE A 19 -10.95 -3.74 1.27
C ILE A 19 -11.16 -3.28 2.72
N GLY A 20 -10.34 -3.77 3.65
CA GLY A 20 -10.36 -3.30 5.05
C GLY A 20 -10.01 -1.81 5.15
N LEU A 21 -10.62 -1.11 6.12
CA LEU A 21 -10.49 0.35 6.23
C LEU A 21 -9.03 0.81 6.39
N ALA A 22 -8.28 0.26 7.36
CA ALA A 22 -6.91 0.71 7.57
C ALA A 22 -5.97 0.42 6.39
N PRO A 23 -5.96 -0.78 5.79
CA PRO A 23 -5.19 -1.02 4.57
C PRO A 23 -5.56 -0.06 3.42
N TRP A 24 -6.83 0.25 3.24
CA TRP A 24 -7.30 1.21 2.24
C TRP A 24 -6.76 2.62 2.49
N LEU A 25 -6.81 3.08 3.74
CA LEU A 25 -6.29 4.37 4.15
C LEU A 25 -4.77 4.45 3.91
N ARG A 26 -4.02 3.39 4.22
CA ARG A 26 -2.57 3.31 3.95
C ARG A 26 -2.25 3.41 2.47
N MET A 27 -2.96 2.67 1.61
CA MET A 27 -2.80 2.79 0.16
C MET A 27 -3.04 4.22 -0.35
N LYS A 28 -4.00 4.95 0.23
CA LYS A 28 -4.28 6.33 -0.17
C LYS A 28 -3.20 7.33 0.25
N GLN A 29 -2.33 6.98 1.21
CA GLN A 29 -1.20 7.82 1.61
C GLN A 29 -0.12 7.92 0.52
N GLU A 30 -0.07 6.99 -0.44
CA GLU A 30 1.02 6.90 -1.46
C GLU A 30 1.14 8.10 -2.44
N GLY A 31 0.31 9.13 -2.30
CA GLY A 31 0.44 10.40 -3.02
C GLY A 31 0.29 11.63 -2.13
N MET A 32 0.28 11.44 -0.81
CA MET A 32 0.05 12.51 0.15
C MET A 32 1.35 13.24 0.50
N THR A 33 1.22 14.51 0.89
CA THR A 33 2.32 15.25 1.50
C THR A 33 2.63 14.71 2.90
N GLU A 34 3.81 15.02 3.42
CA GLU A 34 4.25 14.56 4.75
C GLU A 34 3.25 14.89 5.87
N ASN A 35 2.69 16.11 5.88
CA ASN A 35 1.67 16.49 6.85
C ASN A 35 0.36 15.71 6.69
N GLU A 36 -0.06 15.44 5.46
CA GLU A 36 -1.27 14.66 5.17
C GLU A 36 -1.07 13.19 5.59
N SER A 37 0.08 12.60 5.29
CA SER A 37 0.44 11.24 5.74
C SER A 37 0.49 11.14 7.26
N ARG A 38 1.09 12.12 7.94
CA ARG A 38 1.16 12.17 9.41
C ARG A 38 -0.23 12.22 10.06
N ILE A 39 -1.19 12.92 9.45
CA ILE A 39 -2.59 12.92 9.91
C ILE A 39 -3.18 11.51 9.80
N VAL A 40 -2.97 10.83 8.68
CA VAL A 40 -3.51 9.47 8.48
C VAL A 40 -2.87 8.46 9.43
N GLU A 41 -1.56 8.51 9.62
CA GLU A 41 -0.84 7.67 10.59
C GLU A 41 -1.40 7.84 11.99
N TRP A 42 -1.54 9.10 12.44
CA TRP A 42 -2.05 9.41 13.76
C TRP A 42 -3.49 8.91 13.96
N LEU A 43 -4.34 9.02 12.94
CA LEU A 43 -5.72 8.52 12.97
C LEU A 43 -5.81 6.98 12.97
N LEU A 44 -4.80 6.30 12.43
CA LEU A 44 -4.71 4.83 12.40
C LEU A 44 -4.08 4.24 13.66
N THR A 45 -3.54 5.07 14.56
CA THR A 45 -3.02 4.63 15.86
C THR A 45 -4.19 4.37 16.82
N PRO A 46 -4.30 3.15 17.38
CA PRO A 46 -5.33 2.84 18.36
C PRO A 46 -5.26 3.76 19.59
N GLY A 47 -6.41 4.15 20.14
CA GLY A 47 -6.50 5.02 21.33
C GLY A 47 -6.49 6.52 21.04
N ASN A 48 -5.79 6.97 20.00
CA ASN A 48 -5.69 8.40 19.66
C ASN A 48 -7.06 9.07 19.47
N LEU A 49 -8.01 8.40 18.81
CA LEU A 49 -9.37 8.93 18.61
C LEU A 49 -10.23 8.92 19.89
N SER A 50 -9.91 8.03 20.85
CA SER A 50 -10.57 7.98 22.15
C SER A 50 -10.13 9.16 23.03
N ASP A 51 -8.84 9.53 22.95
CA ASP A 51 -8.26 10.64 23.72
C ASP A 51 -8.58 12.02 23.11
N ALA A 52 -8.91 12.07 21.81
CA ALA A 52 -9.23 13.30 21.08
C ALA A 52 -10.65 13.26 20.48
N PRO A 53 -11.70 13.66 21.22
CA PRO A 53 -13.09 13.58 20.77
C PRO A 53 -13.47 14.60 19.68
N ALA A 54 -12.77 15.74 19.58
CA ALA A 54 -13.08 16.78 18.59
C ALA A 54 -11.98 16.95 17.53
N ILE A 55 -12.36 17.51 16.37
CA ILE A 55 -11.40 17.86 15.30
C ILE A 55 -10.31 18.83 15.78
N LYS A 56 -10.67 19.71 16.72
CA LYS A 56 -9.75 20.67 17.33
C LYS A 56 -8.64 19.96 18.12
N ASP A 57 -8.99 18.91 18.87
CA ASP A 57 -8.02 18.15 19.66
C ASP A 57 -7.01 17.45 18.74
N VAL A 58 -7.48 16.89 17.62
CA VAL A 58 -6.61 16.30 16.60
C VAL A 58 -5.71 17.35 15.94
N ALA A 59 -6.25 18.54 15.66
CA ALA A 59 -5.51 19.66 15.09
C ALA A 59 -4.39 20.13 16.02
N GLU A 60 -4.67 20.23 17.33
CA GLU A 60 -3.71 20.59 18.37
C GLU A 60 -2.65 19.50 18.55
N ALA A 61 -3.05 18.23 18.64
CA ALA A 61 -2.14 17.09 18.81
C ALA A 61 -1.12 16.98 17.66
N LEU A 62 -1.53 17.35 16.45
CA LEU A 62 -0.68 17.30 15.25
C LEU A 62 -0.05 18.64 14.87
N SER A 63 -0.38 19.73 15.55
CA SER A 63 0.02 21.10 15.15
C SER A 63 -0.34 21.41 13.69
N VAL A 64 -1.56 21.09 13.28
CA VAL A 64 -2.13 21.36 11.95
C VAL A 64 -3.42 22.16 12.06
N SER A 65 -3.93 22.72 10.96
CA SER A 65 -5.23 23.41 10.97
C SER A 65 -6.39 22.41 10.87
N GLU A 66 -7.53 22.72 11.48
CA GLU A 66 -8.76 21.93 11.33
C GLU A 66 -9.18 21.78 9.85
N ALA A 67 -8.99 22.84 9.06
CA ALA A 67 -9.25 22.82 7.62
C ALA A 67 -8.39 21.78 6.88
N MET A 68 -7.15 21.54 7.32
CA MET A 68 -6.30 20.49 6.75
C MET A 68 -6.85 19.10 7.06
N ILE A 69 -7.35 18.86 8.26
CA ILE A 69 -7.96 17.57 8.63
C ILE A 69 -9.22 17.30 7.80
N VAL A 70 -10.06 18.32 7.59
CA VAL A 70 -11.23 18.21 6.69
C VAL A 70 -10.79 17.91 5.26
N LYS A 71 -9.74 18.59 4.77
CA LYS A 71 -9.17 18.34 3.44
C LYS A 71 -8.69 16.89 3.31
N VAL A 72 -7.90 16.41 4.27
CA VAL A 72 -7.41 15.01 4.29
C VAL A 72 -8.56 14.02 4.30
N SER A 73 -9.59 14.27 5.12
CA SER A 73 -10.78 13.41 5.17
C SER A 73 -11.46 13.28 3.80
N LYS A 74 -11.54 14.37 3.04
CA LYS A 74 -12.07 14.38 1.66
C LYS A 74 -11.15 13.70 0.65
N LEU A 75 -9.83 13.88 0.78
CA LEU A 75 -8.85 13.16 -0.05
C LEU A 75 -8.94 11.65 0.15
N LEU A 76 -9.27 11.22 1.38
CA LEU A 76 -9.58 9.85 1.75
C LEU A 76 -11.03 9.47 1.41
N GLY A 77 -11.73 10.17 0.51
CA GLY A 77 -13.05 9.76 0.03
C GLY A 77 -14.20 9.87 1.05
N PHE A 78 -13.99 10.46 2.23
CA PHE A 78 -15.06 10.73 3.18
C PHE A 78 -15.62 12.13 2.96
N SER A 79 -16.90 12.35 3.26
CA SER A 79 -17.48 13.70 3.13
C SER A 79 -16.92 14.72 4.15
N GLY A 80 -16.24 14.26 5.20
CA GLY A 80 -15.54 15.08 6.18
C GLY A 80 -15.04 14.28 7.39
N PHE A 81 -14.41 14.97 8.36
CA PHE A 81 -13.77 14.34 9.52
C PHE A 81 -14.72 13.48 10.35
N ARG A 82 -15.96 13.92 10.59
CA ARG A 82 -16.94 13.17 11.39
C ARG A 82 -17.22 11.77 10.81
N ASN A 83 -17.32 11.67 9.48
CA ASN A 83 -17.58 10.40 8.81
C ASN A 83 -16.34 9.50 8.81
N LEU A 84 -15.15 10.07 8.58
CA LEU A 84 -13.89 9.34 8.71
C LEU A 84 -13.71 8.79 10.13
N ARG A 85 -13.93 9.63 11.16
CA ARG A 85 -13.88 9.25 12.57
C ARG A 85 -14.83 8.09 12.88
N SER A 86 -16.09 8.21 12.47
CA SER A 86 -17.09 7.16 12.73
C SER A 86 -16.70 5.83 12.08
N ALA A 87 -16.12 5.87 10.87
CA ALA A 87 -15.61 4.68 10.21
C ALA A 87 -14.42 4.07 10.95
N LEU A 88 -13.49 4.91 11.45
CA LEU A 88 -12.35 4.48 12.24
C LEU A 88 -12.76 3.90 13.60
N GLU A 89 -13.71 4.51 14.31
CA GLU A 89 -14.26 3.98 15.56
C GLU A 89 -14.95 2.63 15.35
N ALA A 90 -15.72 2.48 14.27
CA ALA A 90 -16.32 1.19 13.90
C ALA A 90 -15.25 0.14 13.56
N TYR A 91 -14.17 0.54 12.87
CA TYR A 91 -13.04 -0.33 12.59
C TYR A 91 -12.30 -0.74 13.88
N PHE A 92 -12.03 0.21 14.77
CA PHE A 92 -11.32 -0.07 16.01
C PHE A 92 -12.14 -0.97 16.94
N SER A 93 -13.44 -0.72 17.12
CA SER A 93 -14.32 -1.56 17.94
C SER A 93 -14.45 -3.00 17.43
N GLN A 94 -14.40 -3.22 16.11
CA GLN A 94 -14.32 -4.57 15.54
C GLN A 94 -12.94 -5.20 15.71
N SER A 95 -11.88 -4.38 15.76
CA SER A 95 -10.48 -4.82 15.90
C SER A 95 -9.97 -4.89 17.35
N GLU A 96 -10.70 -4.34 18.32
CA GLU A 96 -10.33 -4.25 19.75
C GLU A 96 -10.21 -5.63 20.41
N GLN A 97 -10.75 -6.67 19.79
CA GLN A 97 -10.51 -8.05 20.23
C GLN A 97 -9.08 -8.54 19.91
N VAL A 98 -8.33 -7.85 19.02
CA VAL A 98 -7.00 -8.25 18.54
C VAL A 98 -6.19 -7.02 18.07
N LEU A 99 -5.97 -6.03 18.94
CA LEU A 99 -5.02 -4.96 18.63
C LEU A 99 -3.58 -5.51 18.75
N PRO A 100 -2.71 -5.34 17.76
CA PRO A 100 -1.31 -5.68 17.89
C PRO A 100 -0.68 -4.62 18.77
N THR A 101 -0.48 -4.94 20.04
CA THR A 101 0.50 -4.22 20.86
C THR A 101 1.86 -4.36 20.17
N GLU A 102 2.73 -3.36 20.22
CA GLU A 102 4.12 -3.55 19.78
C GLU A 102 4.78 -4.63 20.63
N LEU A 103 5.62 -5.48 20.03
CA LEU A 103 6.40 -6.44 20.80
C LEU A 103 7.22 -5.70 21.84
N SER A 104 7.07 -6.07 23.11
CA SER A 104 7.84 -5.48 24.21
C SER A 104 8.88 -6.49 24.70
N PHE A 105 10.04 -5.98 25.09
CA PHE A 105 11.14 -6.79 25.62
C PHE A 105 10.79 -7.46 26.96
N ASP A 106 9.78 -6.94 27.68
CA ASP A 106 9.37 -7.43 29.00
C ASP A 106 8.22 -8.46 28.94
N GLU A 107 7.82 -8.91 27.74
CA GLU A 107 6.74 -9.89 27.57
C GLU A 107 7.21 -11.34 27.80
N ALA A 108 6.34 -12.18 28.38
CA ALA A 108 6.66 -13.59 28.53
C ALA A 108 6.81 -14.26 27.15
N PRO A 109 7.74 -15.23 26.98
CA PRO A 109 7.98 -15.85 25.67
C PRO A 109 6.74 -16.43 24.98
N GLN A 110 5.81 -17.00 25.76
CA GLN A 110 4.56 -17.54 25.22
C GLN A 110 3.66 -16.46 24.63
N ASP A 111 3.63 -15.28 25.26
CA ASP A 111 2.83 -14.14 24.78
C ASP A 111 3.43 -13.58 23.50
N VAL A 112 4.77 -13.48 23.42
CA VAL A 112 5.49 -13.09 22.20
C VAL A 112 5.15 -14.03 21.04
N VAL A 113 5.19 -15.35 21.26
CA VAL A 113 4.83 -16.35 20.23
C VAL A 113 3.39 -16.11 19.75
N ASN A 114 2.42 -16.09 20.66
CA ASN A 114 1.01 -15.88 20.31
C ASN A 114 0.81 -14.58 19.52
N LYS A 115 1.49 -13.52 19.93
CA LYS A 115 1.39 -12.19 19.32
C LYS A 115 1.99 -12.15 17.91
N VAL A 116 3.15 -12.77 17.68
CA VAL A 116 3.75 -12.88 16.33
C VAL A 116 2.82 -13.62 15.37
N PHE A 117 2.22 -14.73 15.80
CA PHE A 117 1.26 -15.47 14.98
C PHE A 117 -0.01 -14.64 14.68
N ASN A 118 -0.54 -13.94 15.69
CA ASN A 118 -1.72 -13.09 15.51
C ASN A 118 -1.43 -11.91 14.56
N ILE A 119 -0.27 -11.26 14.70
CA ILE A 119 0.19 -10.21 13.76
C ILE A 119 0.27 -10.78 12.34
N THR A 120 0.90 -11.95 12.17
CA THR A 120 1.08 -12.56 10.85
C THR A 120 -0.25 -12.92 10.20
N LEU A 121 -1.17 -13.57 10.93
CA LEU A 121 -2.50 -13.90 10.42
C LEU A 121 -3.26 -12.65 10.00
N ARG A 122 -3.21 -11.60 10.82
CA ARG A 122 -3.85 -10.33 10.51
C ARG A 122 -3.25 -9.68 9.27
N THR A 123 -1.93 -9.60 9.14
CA THR A 123 -1.28 -9.06 7.94
C THR A 123 -1.69 -9.82 6.68
N ILE A 124 -1.85 -11.15 6.77
CA ILE A 124 -2.36 -11.97 5.66
C ILE A 124 -3.81 -11.61 5.32
N MET A 125 -4.69 -11.53 6.33
CA MET A 125 -6.10 -11.19 6.13
C MET A 125 -6.30 -9.77 5.59
N GLU A 126 -5.55 -8.80 6.12
CA GLU A 126 -5.53 -7.42 5.63
C GLU A 126 -5.05 -7.36 4.18
N GLY A 127 -3.94 -8.05 3.87
CA GLY A 127 -3.43 -8.19 2.51
C GLY A 127 -4.46 -8.82 1.57
N GLN A 128 -5.17 -9.86 2.00
CA GLN A 128 -6.24 -10.48 1.20
C GLN A 128 -7.38 -9.50 0.94
N SER A 129 -7.76 -8.68 1.92
CA SER A 129 -8.87 -7.74 1.76
C SER A 129 -8.61 -6.72 0.66
N ILE A 130 -7.34 -6.33 0.43
CA ILE A 130 -6.98 -5.28 -0.53
C ILE A 130 -6.71 -5.79 -1.94
N VAL A 131 -6.65 -7.11 -2.12
CA VAL A 131 -6.31 -7.73 -3.40
C VAL A 131 -7.45 -7.56 -4.39
N ASN A 132 -7.14 -6.90 -5.52
CA ASN A 132 -7.99 -6.91 -6.70
C ASN A 132 -7.55 -8.04 -7.64
N VAL A 133 -8.39 -9.06 -7.78
CA VAL A 133 -8.11 -10.26 -8.60
C VAL A 133 -7.90 -9.90 -10.09
N ASP A 134 -8.66 -8.95 -10.62
CA ASP A 134 -8.51 -8.52 -12.02
C ASP A 134 -7.18 -7.82 -12.26
N GLU A 135 -6.73 -7.00 -11.31
CA GLU A 135 -5.41 -6.37 -11.37
C GLU A 135 -4.28 -7.39 -11.22
N ILE A 136 -4.42 -8.39 -10.34
CA ILE A 136 -3.48 -9.52 -10.26
C ILE A 136 -3.42 -10.25 -11.60
N HIS A 137 -4.57 -10.56 -12.21
CA HIS A 137 -4.62 -11.26 -13.48
C HIS A 137 -3.97 -10.43 -14.61
N ARG A 138 -4.21 -9.10 -14.64
CA ARG A 138 -3.52 -8.18 -15.55
C ARG A 138 -2.01 -8.21 -15.33
N ALA A 139 -1.56 -8.06 -14.09
CA ALA A 139 -0.14 -8.07 -13.74
C ALA A 139 0.53 -9.39 -14.14
N ALA A 140 -0.12 -10.53 -13.86
CA ALA A 140 0.34 -11.85 -14.24
C ALA A 140 0.47 -12.00 -15.76
N ARG A 141 -0.50 -11.52 -16.55
CA ARG A 141 -0.42 -11.55 -18.02
C ARG A 141 0.73 -10.67 -18.56
N PHE A 142 0.89 -9.45 -18.04
CA PHE A 142 2.01 -8.59 -18.42
C PHE A 142 3.35 -9.22 -18.07
N PHE A 143 3.47 -9.79 -16.87
CA PHE A 143 4.68 -10.48 -16.44
C PHE A 143 4.95 -11.68 -17.36
N ALA A 144 3.94 -12.53 -17.59
CA ALA A 144 4.04 -13.74 -18.41
C ALA A 144 4.48 -13.50 -19.86
N GLN A 145 4.10 -12.36 -20.46
CA GLN A 145 4.46 -12.02 -21.83
C GLN A 145 5.73 -11.18 -21.96
N ALA A 146 6.38 -10.83 -20.84
CA ALA A 146 7.59 -10.04 -20.86
C ALA A 146 8.79 -10.87 -21.36
N ASN A 147 9.57 -10.27 -22.26
CA ASN A 147 10.81 -10.84 -22.79
C ASN A 147 11.95 -10.75 -21.76
N GLN A 148 11.91 -9.71 -20.92
CA GLN A 148 12.84 -9.49 -19.82
C GLN A 148 12.07 -9.09 -18.57
N ARG A 149 12.47 -9.65 -17.43
CA ARG A 149 11.80 -9.52 -16.13
C ARG A 149 12.86 -9.27 -15.08
N ASP A 150 12.93 -8.02 -14.64
CA ASP A 150 13.90 -7.58 -13.65
C ASP A 150 13.16 -7.21 -12.36
N LEU A 151 13.60 -7.81 -11.26
CA LEU A 151 13.07 -7.64 -9.91
C LEU A 151 14.08 -6.81 -9.13
N TYR A 152 13.63 -5.71 -8.55
CA TYR A 152 14.45 -4.84 -7.72
C TYR A 152 13.83 -4.83 -6.32
N GLY A 153 14.60 -5.19 -5.30
CA GLY A 153 14.25 -4.97 -3.90
C GLY A 153 15.28 -4.11 -3.15
N ALA A 154 14.86 -3.37 -2.14
CA ALA A 154 15.73 -2.68 -1.19
C ALA A 154 15.48 -3.20 0.23
N GLY A 155 16.52 -3.27 1.07
CA GLY A 155 16.40 -3.76 2.45
C GLY A 155 15.82 -5.19 2.54
N GLY A 156 14.78 -5.38 3.34
CA GLY A 156 14.09 -6.66 3.51
C GLY A 156 13.46 -7.21 2.22
N SER A 157 13.06 -6.33 1.29
CA SER A 157 12.46 -6.71 0.01
C SER A 157 13.44 -7.45 -0.92
N ASN A 158 14.75 -7.41 -0.65
CA ASN A 158 15.74 -8.24 -1.35
C ASN A 158 15.46 -9.74 -1.22
N ALA A 159 15.07 -10.19 -0.02
CA ALA A 159 14.76 -11.59 0.23
C ALA A 159 13.52 -12.03 -0.57
N ILE A 160 12.54 -11.14 -0.70
CA ILE A 160 11.34 -11.37 -1.51
C ILE A 160 11.71 -11.49 -2.99
N CYS A 161 12.55 -10.61 -3.53
CA CYS A 161 13.01 -10.71 -4.93
C CYS A 161 13.71 -12.05 -5.22
N ALA A 162 14.59 -12.49 -4.33
CA ALA A 162 15.29 -13.76 -4.47
C ALA A 162 14.32 -14.96 -4.42
N ASP A 163 13.36 -14.92 -3.50
CA ASP A 163 12.31 -15.95 -3.39
C ASP A 163 11.43 -16.00 -4.65
N VAL A 164 11.01 -14.85 -5.17
CA VAL A 164 10.28 -14.73 -6.44
C VAL A 164 11.11 -15.32 -7.58
N GLN A 165 12.38 -14.92 -7.72
CA GLN A 165 13.25 -15.46 -8.77
C GLN A 165 13.32 -16.99 -8.73
N HIS A 166 13.48 -17.56 -7.54
CA HIS A 166 13.53 -19.00 -7.35
C HIS A 166 12.20 -19.69 -7.71
N LYS A 167 11.06 -19.14 -7.24
CA LYS A 167 9.72 -19.70 -7.50
C LYS A 167 9.35 -19.65 -8.99
N PHE A 168 9.66 -18.56 -9.68
CA PHE A 168 9.39 -18.42 -11.11
C PHE A 168 10.26 -19.35 -11.96
N LEU A 169 11.52 -19.57 -11.56
CA LEU A 169 12.39 -20.52 -12.23
C LEU A 169 11.82 -21.96 -12.20
N ARG A 170 11.18 -22.36 -11.10
CA ARG A 170 10.54 -23.69 -10.97
C ARG A 170 9.41 -23.95 -11.98
N ILE A 171 8.79 -22.90 -12.51
CA ILE A 171 7.73 -22.98 -13.53
C ILE A 171 8.23 -22.56 -14.93
N GLY A 172 9.55 -22.51 -15.13
CA GLY A 172 10.16 -22.19 -16.43
C GLY A 172 10.16 -20.71 -16.79
N VAL A 173 9.81 -19.83 -15.85
CA VAL A 173 9.82 -18.38 -16.06
C VAL A 173 11.13 -17.79 -15.57
N ARG A 174 11.92 -17.25 -16.50
CA ARG A 174 13.18 -16.56 -16.17
C ARG A 174 12.92 -15.12 -15.75
N CYS A 175 13.50 -14.74 -14.61
CA CYS A 175 13.58 -13.37 -14.13
C CYS A 175 14.88 -13.18 -13.34
N GLN A 176 15.34 -11.93 -13.22
CA GLN A 176 16.60 -11.58 -12.56
C GLN A 176 16.33 -10.69 -11.35
N ALA A 177 16.83 -11.09 -10.19
CA ALA A 177 16.77 -10.28 -8.97
C ALA A 177 18.03 -9.44 -8.80
N TYR A 178 17.85 -8.14 -8.60
CA TYR A 178 18.91 -7.17 -8.38
C TYR A 178 18.81 -6.62 -6.96
N PRO A 179 19.78 -6.93 -6.08
CA PRO A 179 19.76 -6.44 -4.72
C PRO A 179 20.11 -4.94 -4.65
N GLY A 180 19.61 -4.28 -3.60
CA GLY A 180 19.63 -2.82 -3.37
C GLY A 180 20.94 -2.02 -3.54
N ARG A 181 22.08 -2.62 -3.87
CA ARG A 181 23.26 -1.87 -4.35
C ARG A 181 23.17 -1.46 -5.83
N ALA A 182 22.40 -2.19 -6.63
CA ALA A 182 22.10 -1.81 -8.03
C ALA A 182 20.88 -0.87 -8.17
N TYR A 183 20.23 -0.52 -7.04
CA TYR A 183 19.03 0.34 -7.03
C TYR A 183 19.28 1.75 -7.51
N HIS A 184 20.45 2.33 -7.21
CA HIS A 184 20.68 3.75 -7.43
C HIS A 184 20.90 4.11 -8.91
N ASP A 185 21.50 3.21 -9.70
CA ASP A 185 21.88 3.51 -11.07
C ASP A 185 20.82 3.03 -12.09
N ASP A 186 20.24 1.83 -11.89
CA ASP A 186 19.28 1.26 -12.85
C ASP A 186 17.84 1.76 -12.65
N VAL A 187 17.42 2.04 -11.41
CA VAL A 187 16.06 2.54 -11.13
C VAL A 187 15.93 4.02 -11.49
N ARG A 188 17.01 4.81 -11.47
CA ARG A 188 16.97 6.21 -11.96
C ARG A 188 16.70 6.30 -13.46
N LEU A 189 17.14 5.29 -14.23
CA LEU A 189 16.82 5.12 -15.65
C LEU A 189 15.44 4.46 -15.88
N ALA A 190 14.81 3.89 -14.84
CA ALA A 190 13.47 3.31 -14.92
C ALA A 190 12.39 4.28 -14.48
N ALA A 191 12.57 4.92 -13.34
CA ALA A 191 11.67 5.89 -12.77
C ALA A 191 12.03 7.29 -13.28
N GLU A 192 11.77 7.55 -14.56
CA GLU A 192 11.48 8.92 -15.00
C GLU A 192 10.21 9.37 -14.25
N GLY A 193 10.38 9.98 -13.07
CA GLY A 193 9.40 10.90 -12.52
C GLY A 193 8.91 10.73 -11.07
N ARG A 194 9.19 9.64 -10.34
CA ARG A 194 8.73 9.54 -8.92
C ARG A 194 9.74 8.88 -7.99
N ARG A 195 10.05 9.58 -6.88
CA ARG A 195 10.92 9.12 -5.78
C ARG A 195 10.29 7.89 -5.13
N CYS A 196 11.03 6.79 -5.11
CA CYS A 196 10.67 5.59 -4.35
C CYS A 196 11.14 5.77 -2.90
N GLY A 197 10.22 5.72 -1.94
CA GLY A 197 10.56 5.72 -0.51
C GLY A 197 11.40 4.48 -0.12
N THR A 198 12.10 4.57 1.01
CA THR A 198 12.94 3.52 1.57
C THR A 198 12.10 2.28 1.90
N GLY A 199 12.14 1.25 1.05
CA GLY A 199 11.44 -0.04 1.25
C GLY A 199 10.76 -0.65 0.02
N GLY A 200 10.62 0.10 -1.08
CA GLY A 200 9.84 -0.35 -2.25
C GLY A 200 10.44 -1.53 -3.02
N LEU A 201 9.56 -2.36 -3.60
CA LEU A 201 9.83 -3.37 -4.63
C LEU A 201 9.51 -2.76 -6.01
N ALA A 202 10.47 -2.73 -6.93
CA ALA A 202 10.19 -2.31 -8.30
C ALA A 202 10.27 -3.49 -9.26
N LEU A 203 9.28 -3.59 -10.14
CA LEU A 203 9.17 -4.58 -11.20
C LEU A 203 9.30 -3.89 -12.54
N ARG A 204 10.29 -4.31 -13.33
CA ARG A 204 10.42 -3.89 -14.72
C ARG A 204 10.16 -5.08 -15.63
N ALA A 205 9.13 -4.95 -16.45
CA ALA A 205 8.77 -5.91 -17.47
C ALA A 205 8.93 -5.26 -18.85
N HIS A 206 9.82 -5.82 -19.67
CA HIS A 206 10.09 -5.30 -21.01
C HIS A 206 9.48 -6.21 -22.08
N GLN A 207 8.73 -5.62 -23.01
CA GLN A 207 8.12 -6.35 -24.12
C GLN A 207 8.53 -5.69 -25.45
N ARG A 208 9.35 -6.40 -26.24
CA ARG A 208 9.62 -6.04 -27.64
C ARG A 208 8.69 -6.87 -28.53
N TYR A 209 8.02 -6.23 -29.48
CA TYR A 209 7.30 -6.92 -30.54
C TYR A 209 7.80 -6.45 -31.91
N GLN A 210 8.03 -7.41 -32.80
CA GLN A 210 8.13 -7.16 -34.24
C GLN A 210 6.71 -7.08 -34.81
N ILE A 211 6.38 -6.00 -35.49
CA ILE A 211 5.16 -5.93 -36.30
C ILE A 211 5.50 -6.57 -37.65
N GLY A 212 4.70 -7.55 -38.07
CA GLY A 212 4.80 -8.10 -39.42
C GLY A 212 4.59 -6.99 -40.45
N GLY A 213 5.62 -6.73 -41.26
CA GLY A 213 5.58 -5.80 -42.39
C GLY A 213 6.20 -4.43 -42.10
N GLY A 214 7.49 -4.28 -42.44
CA GLY A 214 8.17 -2.99 -42.54
C GLY A 214 8.95 -2.57 -41.29
N ALA A 215 10.22 -2.22 -41.49
CA ALA A 215 11.20 -1.88 -40.47
C ALA A 215 10.74 -0.77 -39.51
N GLY A 216 10.31 -1.17 -38.32
CA GLY A 216 9.97 -0.27 -37.22
C GLY A 216 9.78 -1.03 -35.92
N GLU A 217 10.85 -1.16 -35.13
CA GLU A 217 10.80 -1.75 -33.79
C GLU A 217 10.22 -0.71 -32.83
N LYS A 218 9.04 -0.97 -32.23
CA LYS A 218 8.48 -0.12 -31.17
C LYS A 218 8.66 -0.77 -29.81
N GLU A 219 9.20 0.00 -28.87
CA GLU A 219 9.48 -0.42 -27.50
C GLU A 219 8.32 -0.01 -26.56
N ARG A 220 7.69 -0.95 -25.85
CA ARG A 220 6.69 -0.64 -24.83
C ARG A 220 7.25 -0.91 -23.44
N ARG A 221 7.65 0.15 -22.75
CA ARG A 221 8.13 0.10 -21.35
C ARG A 221 6.93 0.29 -20.40
N LYS A 222 6.75 -0.63 -19.46
CA LYS A 222 5.87 -0.43 -18.29
C LYS A 222 6.66 -0.73 -17.03
N ASN A 223 6.76 0.26 -16.15
CA ASN A 223 7.32 0.11 -14.82
C ASN A 223 6.17 -0.04 -13.83
N TYR A 224 6.24 -1.06 -12.99
CA TYR A 224 5.35 -1.20 -11.85
C TYR A 224 6.19 -0.98 -10.60
N LEU A 225 5.91 0.08 -9.85
CA LEU A 225 6.41 0.22 -8.49
C LEU A 225 5.39 -0.39 -7.54
N TYR A 226 5.85 -1.23 -6.64
CA TYR A 226 5.10 -1.78 -5.54
C TYR A 226 5.73 -1.28 -4.24
N HIS A 227 5.00 -0.50 -3.47
CA HIS A 227 5.44 -0.06 -2.15
C HIS A 227 4.78 -1.01 -1.12
N PRO A 228 5.58 -1.67 -0.25
CA PRO A 228 5.00 -2.44 0.86
C PRO A 228 4.38 -1.52 1.92
#